data_AF-A0A059BMU4-F1
#
_entry.id   AF-A0A059BMU4-F1
#
_cell.length_a   1.000
_cell.length_b   1.000
_cell.length_c   1.000
_cell.angle_alpha   90.00
_cell.angle_beta   90.00
_cell.angle_gamma   90.00
#
_symmetry.space_group_name_H-M   'P 1'
#
loop_
_entity.id
_entity.type
_entity.pdbx_description
1 polymer ?
#
loop_
_entity_poly.entity_id
_entity_poly.type
_entity_poly.pdbx_seq_one_letter_code
_entity_poly.pdbx_strand_id
1 'polypeptide(L)'
;MRLKAIFKVLAKNDAGDHFPLYGICLGFELLTMIISKDKSILEEFNAADQACTLQFIRNTNVEGTVFQRFPPELLKKLSTDCLVMQNDHASCKI
;
A
#
# COMPACT_ATOMS: atom_id res chain seq x y z
N MET A 1 12.59 3.86 -10.31
CA MET A 1 11.87 5.06 -9.80
C MET A 1 12.89 6.10 -9.33
N ARG A 2 12.82 7.37 -9.75
CA ARG A 2 13.79 8.40 -9.33
C ARG A 2 13.28 9.08 -8.06
N LEU A 3 13.98 8.96 -6.92
CA LEU A 3 13.64 9.59 -5.61
C LEU A 3 13.23 11.07 -5.72
N LYS A 4 13.84 11.81 -6.64
CA LYS A 4 13.51 13.22 -6.95
C LYS A 4 12.03 13.44 -7.30
N ALA A 5 11.34 12.43 -7.85
CA ALA A 5 9.92 12.53 -8.17
C ALA A 5 9.05 12.54 -6.90
N ILE A 6 9.36 11.72 -5.90
CA ILE A 6 8.61 11.69 -4.62
C ILE A 6 8.70 13.05 -3.93
N PHE A 7 9.89 13.63 -3.83
CA PHE A 7 10.06 14.94 -3.19
C PHE A 7 9.33 16.07 -3.93
N LYS A 8 9.13 15.96 -5.24
CA LYS A 8 8.28 16.89 -6.00
C LYS A 8 6.80 16.73 -5.66
N VAL A 9 6.35 15.50 -5.44
CA VAL A 9 4.97 15.26 -4.99
C VAL A 9 4.75 15.89 -3.62
N LEU A 10 5.69 15.70 -2.69
CA LEU A 10 5.61 16.33 -1.37
C LEU A 10 5.53 17.86 -1.48
N ALA A 11 6.44 18.48 -2.24
CA ALA A 11 6.46 19.93 -2.43
C ALA A 11 5.18 20.50 -3.05
N LYS A 12 4.54 19.76 -3.97
CA LYS A 12 3.24 20.14 -4.56
C LYS A 12 2.13 20.13 -3.52
N ASN A 13 2.04 19.05 -2.73
CA ASN A 13 1.03 18.95 -1.68
C ASN A 13 1.24 19.99 -0.58
N ASP A 14 2.50 20.28 -0.19
CA ASP A 14 2.84 21.33 0.78
C ASP A 14 2.44 22.73 0.29
N ALA A 15 2.45 22.95 -1.03
CA ALA A 15 2.00 24.19 -1.67
C ALA A 15 0.47 24.27 -1.87
N GLY A 16 -0.28 23.25 -1.44
CA GLY A 16 -1.73 23.15 -1.64
C GLY A 16 -2.14 22.67 -3.03
N ASP A 17 -1.19 22.28 -3.89
CA ASP A 17 -1.44 21.65 -5.20
C ASP A 17 -1.60 20.13 -4.99
N HIS A 18 -2.84 19.69 -4.81
CA HIS A 18 -3.17 18.29 -4.53
C HIS A 18 -2.65 17.37 -5.64
N PHE A 19 -1.64 16.55 -5.30
CA PHE A 19 -0.98 15.65 -6.23
C PHE A 19 -0.85 14.25 -5.62
N PRO A 20 -1.70 13.28 -6.01
CA PRO A 20 -1.72 11.97 -5.37
C PRO A 20 -0.49 11.13 -5.72
N LEU A 21 -0.05 10.30 -4.78
CA LEU A 21 0.97 9.29 -4.96
C LEU A 21 0.41 7.93 -4.54
N TYR A 22 0.51 6.94 -5.41
CA TYR A 22 0.06 5.58 -5.15
C TYR A 22 1.18 4.60 -5.47
N GLY A 23 1.56 3.78 -4.48
CA GLY A 23 2.61 2.78 -4.59
C GLY A 23 2.03 1.37 -4.51
N ILE A 24 2.43 0.50 -5.43
CA ILE A 24 2.04 -0.91 -5.50
C ILE A 24 3.32 -1.75 -5.49
N CYS A 25 3.35 -2.87 -4.76
CA CYS A 25 4.49 -3.81 -4.76
C CYS A 25 5.79 -3.05 -4.38
N LEU A 26 6.84 -3.10 -5.20
CA LEU A 26 8.08 -2.32 -5.04
C LEU A 26 7.86 -0.82 -4.78
N GLY A 27 6.78 -0.25 -5.34
CA GLY A 27 6.40 1.13 -5.08
C GLY A 27 6.01 1.38 -3.62
N PHE A 28 5.29 0.44 -3.00
CA PHE A 28 4.91 0.50 -1.58
C PHE A 28 6.15 0.31 -0.69
N GLU A 29 6.98 -0.69 -0.97
CA GLU A 29 8.25 -0.92 -0.26
C GLU A 29 9.14 0.34 -0.23
N LEU A 30 9.28 1.00 -1.38
CA LEU A 30 10.06 2.23 -1.49
C LEU A 30 9.47 3.38 -0.68
N LEU A 31 8.14 3.52 -0.64
CA LEU A 31 7.49 4.53 0.19
C LEU A 31 7.71 4.26 1.68
N THR A 32 7.57 3.01 2.11
CA THR A 32 7.81 2.58 3.49
C THR A 32 9.22 2.93 3.95
N MET A 33 10.25 2.58 3.16
CA MET A 33 11.65 2.92 3.47
C MET A 33 11.92 4.43 3.52
N ILE A 34 11.28 5.21 2.64
CA ILE A 34 11.47 6.67 2.59
C ILE A 34 10.83 7.35 3.80
N ILE A 35 9.60 6.95 4.16
CA ILE A 35 8.85 7.54 5.28
C ILE A 35 9.48 7.14 6.62
N SER A 36 9.83 5.88 6.80
CA SER A 36 10.46 5.39 8.03
C SER A 36 11.89 5.90 8.21
N LYS A 37 12.56 6.27 7.10
CA LYS A 37 14.01 6.54 7.03
C LYS A 37 14.86 5.31 7.39
N ASP A 38 14.29 4.12 7.27
CA ASP A 38 14.93 2.84 7.55
C ASP A 38 14.92 1.97 6.30
N LYS A 39 16.12 1.60 5.84
CA LYS A 39 16.33 0.74 4.66
C LYS A 39 16.22 -0.75 4.96
N SER A 40 16.20 -1.11 6.24
CA SER A 40 16.16 -2.50 6.73
C SER A 40 14.80 -2.85 7.33
N ILE A 41 13.80 -2.00 7.09
CA ILE A 41 12.45 -2.14 7.63
C ILE A 41 11.68 -3.34 7.07
N LEU A 42 12.11 -3.87 5.92
CA LEU A 42 11.46 -5.00 5.26
C LEU A 42 12.08 -6.32 5.72
N GLU A 43 11.26 -7.30 6.05
CA GLU A 43 11.72 -8.67 6.30
C GLU A 43 11.51 -9.56 5.08
N GLU A 44 12.26 -10.66 5.01
CA GLU A 44 12.10 -11.66 3.95
C GLU A 44 10.80 -12.43 4.16
N PHE A 45 9.98 -12.52 3.10
CA PHE A 45 8.72 -13.27 3.14
C PHE A 45 8.46 -13.89 1.78
N ASN A 46 8.19 -15.20 1.79
CA ASN A 46 7.94 -15.95 0.58
C ASN A 46 6.45 -15.88 0.22
N ALA A 47 6.10 -14.92 -0.64
CA ALA A 47 4.74 -14.71 -1.13
C ALA A 47 4.69 -14.60 -2.65
N ALA A 48 5.39 -15.51 -3.33
CA ALA A 48 5.30 -15.63 -4.78
C ALA A 48 3.96 -16.29 -5.17
N ASP A 49 3.24 -15.64 -6.09
CA ASP A 49 1.98 -16.12 -6.69
C ASP A 49 0.89 -16.56 -5.68
N GLN A 50 0.79 -15.86 -4.56
CA GLN A 50 -0.16 -16.20 -3.51
C GLN A 50 -1.38 -15.27 -3.52
N ALA A 51 -2.53 -15.82 -3.92
CA ALA A 51 -3.82 -15.19 -3.69
C ALA A 51 -4.18 -15.27 -2.19
N CYS A 52 -4.58 -14.15 -1.61
CA CYS A 52 -4.90 -14.03 -0.19
C CYS A 52 -6.13 -13.14 0.06
N THR A 53 -6.63 -13.20 1.29
CA THR A 53 -7.68 -12.31 1.80
C THR A 53 -7.07 -11.03 2.37
N LEU A 54 -7.82 -9.94 2.30
CA LEU A 54 -7.50 -8.68 2.95
C LEU A 54 -8.11 -8.65 4.37
N GLN A 55 -7.24 -8.67 5.37
CA GLN A 55 -7.64 -8.59 6.78
C GLN A 55 -7.77 -7.12 7.21
N PHE A 56 -9.00 -6.60 7.31
CA PHE A 56 -9.23 -5.28 7.89
C PHE A 56 -9.06 -5.33 9.41
N ILE A 57 -8.37 -4.33 9.98
CA ILE A 57 -8.25 -4.18 11.43
C ILE A 57 -9.64 -3.82 11.99
N ARG A 58 -9.97 -4.35 13.18
CA ARG A 58 -11.24 -4.05 13.86
C ARG A 58 -11.41 -2.53 14.02
N ASN A 59 -12.60 -2.02 13.74
CA ASN A 59 -12.97 -0.60 13.82
C ASN A 59 -12.21 0.33 12.84
N THR A 60 -11.71 -0.19 11.71
CA THR A 60 -11.14 0.68 10.66
C THR A 60 -12.24 1.53 10.03
N ASN A 61 -12.12 2.86 10.13
CA ASN A 61 -12.97 3.77 9.34
C ASN A 61 -12.47 3.78 7.89
N VAL A 62 -13.37 3.47 6.95
CA VAL A 62 -13.07 3.48 5.51
C VAL A 62 -13.24 4.87 4.88
N GLU A 63 -13.87 5.81 5.58
CA GLU A 63 -14.03 7.19 5.13
C GLU A 63 -12.67 7.87 4.94
N GLY A 64 -12.50 8.59 3.83
CA GLY A 64 -11.24 9.21 3.43
C GLY A 64 -10.20 8.24 2.86
N THR A 65 -10.43 6.93 2.92
CA THR A 65 -9.51 5.92 2.38
C THR A 65 -9.85 5.56 0.93
N VAL A 66 -8.95 4.83 0.26
CA VAL A 66 -9.19 4.26 -1.07
C VAL A 66 -10.41 3.32 -1.11
N PHE A 67 -10.80 2.76 0.04
CA PHE A 67 -11.93 1.84 0.18
C PHE A 67 -13.29 2.54 0.30
N GLN A 68 -13.33 3.86 0.51
CA GLN A 68 -14.58 4.60 0.70
C GLN A 68 -15.58 4.38 -0.44
N ARG A 69 -15.09 4.21 -1.67
CA ARG A 69 -15.92 4.07 -2.88
C ARG A 69 -16.26 2.62 -3.21
N PHE A 70 -15.80 1.65 -2.41
CA PHE A 70 -15.99 0.25 -2.71
C PHE A 70 -17.40 -0.18 -2.24
N PRO A 71 -18.14 -0.96 -3.04
CA PRO A 71 -19.40 -1.53 -2.61
C PRO A 71 -19.21 -2.38 -1.34
N PRO A 72 -20.17 -2.38 -0.39
CA PRO A 72 -20.08 -3.19 0.83
C PRO A 72 -19.86 -4.68 0.54
N GLU A 73 -20.45 -5.20 -0.54
CA GLU A 73 -20.24 -6.58 -0.96
C GLU A 73 -18.81 -6.87 -1.40
N LEU A 74 -18.17 -5.92 -2.10
CA LEU A 74 -16.78 -6.06 -2.51
C LEU A 74 -15.85 -6.01 -1.30
N LEU A 75 -16.11 -5.11 -0.35
CA LEU A 75 -15.35 -5.05 0.91
C LEU A 75 -15.46 -6.37 1.69
N LYS A 76 -16.66 -6.94 1.76
CA LYS A 76 -16.87 -8.25 2.37
C LYS A 76 -16.07 -9.34 1.65
N LYS A 77 -16.16 -9.40 0.33
CA LYS A 77 -15.43 -10.40 -0.47
C LYS A 77 -13.91 -10.25 -0.37
N LEU A 78 -13.39 -9.03 -0.28
CA LEU A 78 -11.95 -8.82 -0.06
C LEU A 78 -11.48 -9.49 1.23
N SER A 79 -12.32 -9.58 2.26
CA SER A 79 -11.98 -10.25 3.52
C SER A 79 -12.26 -11.75 3.57
N THR A 80 -13.12 -12.27 2.71
CA THR A 80 -13.51 -13.70 2.73
C THR A 80 -12.88 -14.51 1.60
N ASP A 81 -12.66 -13.88 0.46
CA ASP A 81 -12.26 -14.54 -0.78
C ASP A 81 -10.80 -14.16 -1.11
N CYS A 82 -10.05 -15.09 -1.72
CA CYS A 82 -8.66 -14.85 -2.12
C CYS A 82 -8.60 -13.97 -3.38
N LEU A 83 -8.88 -12.68 -3.20
CA LEU A 83 -8.96 -11.68 -4.28
C LEU A 83 -7.73 -10.77 -4.36
N VAL A 84 -6.88 -10.75 -3.34
CA VAL A 84 -5.66 -9.96 -3.31
C VAL A 84 -4.50 -10.83 -3.77
N MET A 85 -3.71 -10.36 -4.71
CA MET A 85 -2.52 -11.08 -5.16
C MET A 85 -1.28 -10.52 -4.49
N GLN A 86 -0.54 -11.38 -3.80
CA GLN A 86 0.86 -11.13 -3.48
C GLN A 86 1.70 -11.79 -4.56
N ASN A 87 2.45 -10.97 -5.29
CA ASN A 87 3.32 -11.40 -6.37
C ASN A 87 4.75 -10.89 -6.15
N ASP A 88 5.22 -10.99 -4.90
CA ASP A 88 6.52 -10.48 -4.49
C ASP A 88 7.44 -11.63 -4.10
N HIS A 89 8.64 -11.62 -4.70
CA HIS A 89 9.53 -12.77 -4.71
C HIS A 89 10.64 -12.72 -3.64
N ALA A 90 10.58 -11.81 -2.65
CA ALA A 90 11.62 -11.78 -1.61
C ALA A 90 11.26 -11.02 -0.32
N SER A 91 10.61 -9.86 -0.37
CA SER A 91 10.56 -8.95 0.79
C SER A 91 9.13 -8.56 1.16
N CYS A 92 8.67 -8.94 2.35
CA CYS A 92 7.48 -8.36 2.96
C CYS A 92 7.39 -8.68 4.45
N LYS A 93 7.68 -7.72 5.34
CA LYS A 93 7.00 -7.65 6.63
C LYS A 93 7.15 -6.28 7.31
N ILE A 94 6.14 -5.43 7.10
CA ILE A 94 5.49 -4.48 8.02
C ILE A 94 4.04 -4.33 7.56
#